data_AF-A0A434QZY1-F1
#
_entry.id   AF-A0A434QZY1-F1
#
_cell.length_a   1.000
_cell.length_b   1.000
_cell.length_c   1.000
_cell.angle_alpha   90.00
_cell.angle_beta   90.00
_cell.angle_gamma   90.00
#
_symmetry.space_group_name_H-M   'P 1'
#
loop_
_entity.id
_entity.type
_entity.pdbx_description
1 polymer ?
#
loop_
_entity_poly.entity_id
_entity_poly.type
_entity_poly.pdbx_seq_one_letter_code
_entity_poly.pdbx_strand_id
1 'polypeptide(L)'
;MPRRLIFVTVAAAAALAAQAAMQHSDSLPAINLQNLIGPKPQPIIGVASVIDGDTIEVHGQRVRFNGIDAPESRQYCDDAKGFEYPCGRRSAEALDAFLAASGPVNCTFVTW
;
A
#
# COMPACT_ATOMS: atom_id res chain seq x y z
N MET A 1 -27.69 -10.69 57.99
CA MET A 1 -27.88 -10.56 56.52
C MET A 1 -26.80 -9.62 55.96
N PRO A 2 -26.06 -10.01 54.92
CA PRO A 2 -24.61 -9.84 54.91
C PRO A 2 -24.15 -8.51 54.27
N ARG A 3 -23.77 -7.54 55.11
CA ARG A 3 -23.00 -6.33 54.74
C ARG A 3 -21.75 -6.63 53.89
N ARG A 4 -21.18 -7.83 54.00
CA ARG A 4 -19.98 -8.26 53.27
C ARG A 4 -20.19 -8.34 51.75
N LEU A 5 -21.40 -8.67 51.27
CA LEU A 5 -21.66 -8.72 49.82
C LEU A 5 -21.71 -7.32 49.18
N ILE A 6 -22.12 -6.29 49.93
CA ILE A 6 -22.26 -4.91 49.43
C ILE A 6 -20.88 -4.26 49.22
N PHE A 7 -19.91 -4.53 50.10
CA PHE A 7 -18.56 -3.95 49.96
C PHE A 7 -17.78 -4.53 48.78
N VAL A 8 -17.99 -5.81 48.46
CA VAL A 8 -17.30 -6.49 47.34
C VAL A 8 -17.77 -5.93 45.99
N THR A 9 -19.05 -5.59 45.85
CA THR A 9 -19.60 -5.04 44.60
C THR A 9 -19.18 -3.58 44.37
N VAL A 10 -19.11 -2.75 45.42
CA VAL A 10 -18.66 -1.36 45.32
C VAL A 10 -17.17 -1.28 44.94
N ALA A 11 -16.32 -2.13 45.53
CA ALA A 11 -14.90 -2.17 45.21
C ALA A 11 -14.63 -2.60 43.76
N ALA A 12 -15.37 -3.60 43.25
CA ALA A 12 -15.24 -4.06 41.87
C ALA A 12 -15.68 -2.98 40.87
N ALA A 13 -16.79 -2.27 41.13
CA ALA A 13 -17.26 -1.19 40.25
C ALA A 13 -16.27 -0.01 40.20
N ALA A 14 -15.67 0.37 41.33
CA ALA A 14 -14.65 1.42 41.36
C ALA A 14 -13.36 1.03 40.61
N ALA A 15 -12.95 -0.24 40.71
CA ALA A 15 -11.80 -0.76 39.97
C ALA A 15 -12.04 -0.81 38.45
N LEU A 16 -13.26 -1.10 37.99
CA LEU A 16 -13.61 -1.04 36.57
C LEU A 16 -13.68 0.40 36.03
N ALA A 17 -14.21 1.34 36.82
CA ALA A 17 -14.29 2.76 36.41
C ALA A 17 -12.89 3.40 36.26
N ALA A 18 -11.94 3.02 37.12
CA ALA A 18 -10.55 3.51 37.03
C ALA A 18 -9.82 2.99 35.78
N GLN A 19 -10.11 1.76 35.34
CA GLN A 19 -9.48 1.17 34.14
C GLN A 19 -9.96 1.84 32.85
N ALA A 20 -11.24 2.24 32.78
CA ALA A 20 -11.79 2.92 31.61
C ALA A 20 -11.21 4.34 31.39
N ALA A 21 -10.77 5.02 32.46
CA ALA A 21 -10.20 6.36 32.37
C ALA A 21 -8.73 6.37 31.90
N MET A 22 -8.01 5.25 31.98
CA MET A 22 -6.58 5.17 31.66
C MET A 22 -6.25 4.66 30.25
N GLN A 23 -7.25 4.19 29.48
CA GLN A 23 -7.03 3.70 28.11
C GLN A 23 -7.01 4.80 27.02
N HIS A 24 -7.12 6.08 27.40
CA HIS A 24 -7.24 7.19 26.45
C HIS A 24 -6.10 8.20 26.55
N SER A 25 -4.89 7.72 26.83
CA SER A 25 -3.66 8.49 26.61
C SER A 25 -2.77 7.65 25.70
N ASP A 26 -2.60 8.11 24.47
CA ASP A 26 -1.37 8.05 23.68
C ASP A 26 -1.72 8.19 22.19
N SER A 27 -1.99 9.43 21.79
CA SER A 27 -1.94 9.81 20.38
C SER A 27 -1.25 11.16 20.28
N LEU A 28 0.05 11.15 20.60
CA LEU A 28 0.94 12.22 20.17
C LEU A 28 1.32 11.93 18.71
N PRO A 29 1.23 12.92 17.80
CA PRO A 29 1.72 12.74 16.45
C PRO A 29 3.25 12.66 16.53
N ALA A 30 3.81 11.49 16.29
CA ALA A 30 5.24 11.36 16.08
C ALA A 30 5.58 12.12 14.78
N ILE A 31 6.18 13.31 14.91
CA ILE A 31 6.76 14.01 13.77
C ILE A 31 7.89 13.11 13.26
N ASN A 32 7.66 12.47 12.11
CA ASN A 32 8.66 11.63 11.46
C ASN A 32 9.71 12.54 10.80
N LEU A 33 10.74 12.90 11.59
CA LEU A 33 11.81 13.79 11.16
C LEU A 33 12.61 13.23 9.96
N GLN A 34 12.56 11.90 9.74
CA GLN A 34 13.17 11.28 8.56
C GLN A 34 12.50 11.71 7.25
N ASN A 35 11.18 11.92 7.22
CA ASN A 35 10.49 12.42 6.02
C ASN A 35 10.79 13.90 5.72
N LEU A 36 11.21 14.69 6.71
CA LEU A 36 11.48 16.12 6.55
C LEU A 36 12.92 16.43 6.10
N ILE A 37 13.88 15.62 6.52
CA ILE A 37 15.32 15.89 6.32
C ILE A 37 15.99 14.81 5.46
N GLY A 38 15.27 13.73 5.13
CA GLY A 38 15.78 12.64 4.29
C GLY A 38 16.11 13.10 2.86
N PRO A 39 17.10 12.46 2.20
CA PRO A 39 17.37 12.74 0.80
C PRO A 39 16.15 12.41 -0.05
N LYS A 40 15.74 13.34 -0.93
CA LYS A 40 14.68 13.06 -1.90
C LYS A 40 15.13 11.89 -2.78
N PRO A 41 14.26 10.88 -3.00
CA PRO A 41 14.57 9.79 -3.89
C PRO A 41 14.98 10.31 -5.27
N GLN A 42 16.11 9.83 -5.78
CA GLN A 42 16.58 10.20 -7.10
C GLN A 42 15.75 9.48 -8.17
N PRO A 43 15.53 10.10 -9.35
CA PRO A 43 14.86 9.44 -10.45
C PRO A 43 15.57 8.15 -10.87
N ILE A 44 14.79 7.16 -11.29
CA ILE A 44 15.29 5.89 -11.81
C ILE A 44 15.29 5.98 -13.33
N ILE A 45 16.45 5.83 -13.96
CA ILE A 45 16.61 6.00 -15.41
C ILE A 45 17.26 4.73 -15.96
N GLY A 46 16.75 4.22 -17.08
CA GLY A 46 17.35 3.07 -17.73
C GLY A 46 16.47 2.38 -18.75
N VAL A 47 16.95 1.25 -19.26
CA VAL A 47 16.13 0.32 -20.05
C VAL A 47 15.26 -0.47 -19.08
N ALA A 48 13.96 -0.51 -19.37
CA ALA A 48 12.98 -1.22 -18.56
C ALA A 48 12.71 -2.61 -19.13
N SER A 49 12.50 -3.60 -18.26
CA SER A 49 11.81 -4.85 -18.58
C SER A 49 10.42 -4.82 -17.97
N VAL A 50 9.42 -5.30 -18.69
CA VAL A 50 8.03 -5.32 -18.23
C VAL A 50 7.76 -6.55 -17.38
N ILE A 51 7.10 -6.37 -16.22
CA ILE A 51 6.66 -7.47 -15.36
C ILE A 51 5.17 -7.74 -15.54
N ASP A 52 4.36 -6.68 -15.51
CA ASP A 52 2.90 -6.65 -15.73
C ASP A 52 2.50 -5.26 -16.27
N GLY A 53 1.21 -5.01 -16.46
CA GLY A 53 0.73 -3.80 -17.15
C GLY A 53 0.96 -2.47 -16.41
N ASP A 54 1.39 -2.50 -15.14
CA ASP A 54 1.66 -1.32 -14.33
C ASP A 54 3.01 -1.38 -13.60
N THR A 55 3.78 -2.46 -13.78
CA THR A 55 5.05 -2.66 -13.08
C THR A 55 6.15 -3.04 -14.05
N ILE A 56 7.26 -2.32 -13.95
CA ILE A 56 8.49 -2.56 -14.69
C ILE A 56 9.65 -2.85 -13.74
N GLU A 57 10.76 -3.36 -14.28
CA GLU A 57 12.05 -3.42 -13.61
C GLU A 57 13.07 -2.60 -14.40
N VAL A 58 13.86 -1.80 -13.69
CA VAL A 58 14.98 -1.03 -14.24
C VAL A 58 16.22 -1.36 -13.41
N HIS A 59 17.21 -2.00 -14.02
CA HIS A 59 18.47 -2.38 -13.36
C HIS A 59 18.28 -3.19 -12.05
N GLY A 60 17.33 -4.14 -12.04
CA GLY A 60 17.01 -4.95 -10.86
C GLY A 60 16.12 -4.26 -9.81
N GLN A 61 15.71 -3.01 -10.06
CA GLN A 61 14.77 -2.30 -9.20
C GLN A 61 13.36 -2.34 -9.80
N ARG A 62 12.43 -2.90 -9.04
CA ARG A 62 11.01 -2.95 -9.42
C ARG A 62 10.35 -1.58 -9.18
N VAL A 63 9.63 -1.08 -10.19
CA VAL A 63 8.92 0.20 -10.19
C VAL A 63 7.46 -0.04 -10.56
N ARG A 64 6.55 0.20 -9.62
CA ARG A 64 5.10 0.16 -9.85
C ARG A 64 4.59 1.56 -10.13
N PHE A 65 3.79 1.71 -11.17
CA PHE A 65 3.26 3.00 -11.58
C PHE A 65 2.22 3.51 -10.61
N ASN A 66 2.29 4.82 -10.36
CA ASN A 66 1.36 5.45 -9.46
C ASN A 66 0.01 5.71 -10.14
N GLY A 67 -1.08 5.49 -9.41
CA GLY A 67 -2.43 5.93 -9.79
C GLY A 67 -3.13 5.03 -10.80
N ILE A 68 -2.50 3.93 -11.18
CA ILE A 68 -3.10 2.88 -12.02
C ILE A 68 -2.86 1.52 -11.39
N ASP A 69 -3.69 0.56 -11.78
CA ASP A 69 -3.56 -0.85 -11.43
C ASP A 69 -3.85 -1.65 -12.70
N ALA A 70 -3.02 -2.64 -13.00
CA ALA A 70 -3.18 -3.50 -14.16
C ALA A 70 -3.32 -4.96 -13.73
N PRO A 71 -4.09 -5.78 -14.47
CA PRO A 71 -4.17 -7.21 -14.18
C PRO A 71 -2.77 -7.85 -14.25
N GLU A 72 -2.43 -8.68 -13.27
CA GLU A 72 -1.15 -9.37 -13.24
C GLU A 72 -1.01 -10.27 -14.47
N SER A 73 0.20 -10.40 -15.01
CA SER A 73 0.48 -11.06 -16.31
C SER A 73 -0.09 -12.48 -16.50
N ARG A 74 -0.44 -13.19 -15.42
CA ARG A 74 -1.03 -14.54 -15.44
C ARG A 74 -2.55 -14.55 -15.36
N GLN A 75 -3.19 -13.41 -15.10
CA GLN A 75 -4.63 -13.30 -14.95
C GLN A 75 -5.36 -13.34 -16.29
N TYR A 76 -6.58 -13.87 -16.20
CA TYR A 76 -7.58 -13.89 -17.26
C TYR A 76 -8.79 -13.08 -16.79
N CYS A 77 -9.47 -12.46 -17.75
CA CYS A 77 -10.66 -11.65 -17.53
C CYS A 77 -11.73 -12.07 -18.55
N ASP A 78 -12.99 -11.75 -18.26
CA ASP A 78 -14.09 -11.93 -19.21
C ASP A 78 -14.34 -10.65 -20.00
N ASP A 79 -14.57 -10.77 -21.30
CA ASP A 79 -15.02 -9.66 -22.12
C ASP A 79 -16.51 -9.34 -21.90
N ALA A 80 -17.03 -8.31 -22.57
CA ALA A 80 -18.43 -7.92 -22.44
C ALA A 80 -19.44 -8.99 -22.89
N LYS A 81 -18.99 -10.05 -23.58
CA LYS A 81 -19.80 -11.19 -24.03
C LYS A 81 -19.59 -12.43 -23.14
N GLY A 82 -18.75 -12.32 -22.10
CA GLY A 82 -18.43 -13.42 -21.18
C GLY A 82 -17.36 -14.37 -21.71
N PHE A 83 -16.57 -13.98 -22.72
CA PHE A 83 -15.46 -14.80 -23.19
C PHE A 83 -14.18 -14.48 -22.41
N GLU A 84 -13.57 -15.53 -21.85
CA GLU A 84 -12.29 -15.42 -21.16
C GLU A 84 -11.15 -15.04 -22.13
N TYR A 85 -10.31 -14.10 -21.73
CA TYR A 85 -9.12 -13.69 -22.48
C TYR A 85 -7.95 -13.34 -21.55
N PRO A 86 -6.69 -13.44 -22.01
CA PRO A 86 -5.50 -13.21 -21.19
C PRO A 86 -5.23 -11.72 -21.00
N CYS A 87 -6.08 -11.03 -20.24
CA CYS A 87 -6.04 -9.59 -20.03
C CYS A 87 -4.69 -9.09 -19.46
N GLY A 88 -4.12 -9.80 -18.48
CA GLY A 88 -2.84 -9.41 -17.89
C GLY A 88 -1.68 -9.44 -18.89
N ARG A 89 -1.62 -10.50 -19.71
CA ARG A 89 -0.60 -10.62 -20.76
C ARG A 89 -0.77 -9.53 -21.82
N ARG A 90 -1.99 -9.26 -22.27
CA ARG A 90 -2.27 -8.18 -23.23
C ARG A 90 -1.87 -6.80 -22.68
N SER A 91 -2.10 -6.56 -21.39
CA SER A 91 -1.69 -5.31 -20.74
C SER A 91 -0.16 -5.17 -20.69
N ALA A 92 0.54 -6.25 -20.33
CA ALA A 92 2.01 -6.27 -20.30
C ALA A 92 2.61 -6.09 -21.71
N GLU A 93 2.08 -6.77 -22.73
CA GLU A 93 2.52 -6.64 -24.13
C GLU A 93 2.30 -5.22 -24.67
N ALA A 94 1.20 -4.57 -24.30
CA ALA A 94 0.93 -3.19 -24.69
C ALA A 94 1.95 -2.22 -24.07
N LEU A 95 2.29 -2.41 -22.79
CA LEU A 95 3.31 -1.62 -22.13
C LEU A 95 4.70 -1.86 -22.74
N ASP A 96 5.05 -3.11 -23.03
CA ASP A 96 6.32 -3.48 -23.66
C ASP A 96 6.48 -2.80 -25.03
N ALA A 97 5.46 -2.87 -25.88
CA ALA A 97 5.46 -2.21 -27.19
C ALA A 97 5.60 -0.69 -27.07
N PHE A 98 4.94 -0.07 -26.09
CA PHE A 98 5.05 1.36 -25.83
C PHE A 98 6.49 1.74 -25.43
N LEU A 99 7.08 1.02 -24.47
CA LEU A 99 8.42 1.31 -23.96
C LEU A 99 9.52 1.02 -24.98
N ALA A 100 9.35 -0.02 -25.80
CA ALA A 100 10.27 -0.33 -26.90
C ALA A 100 10.37 0.83 -27.92
N ALA A 101 9.27 1.58 -28.11
CA ALA A 101 9.24 2.74 -28.99
C ALA A 101 9.74 4.04 -28.33
N SER A 102 9.86 4.09 -27.00
CA SER A 102 10.07 5.35 -26.25
C SER A 102 11.24 5.35 -25.25
N GLY A 103 12.08 4.31 -25.23
CA GLY A 103 13.16 4.15 -24.25
C GLY A 103 14.38 5.06 -24.47
N PRO A 104 15.23 5.26 -23.44
CA PRO A 104 15.13 4.75 -22.05
C PRO A 104 14.09 5.50 -21.20
N VAL A 105 13.61 4.85 -20.12
CA VAL A 105 12.62 5.46 -19.21
C VAL A 105 13.26 6.41 -18.21
N ASN A 106 12.48 7.36 -17.70
CA ASN A 106 12.82 8.22 -16.57
C ASN A 106 11.65 8.24 -15.57
N CYS A 107 11.79 7.51 -14.47
CA CYS A 107 10.78 7.38 -13.42
C CYS A 107 11.09 8.34 -12.28
N THR A 108 10.11 9.18 -11.91
CA THR A 108 10.22 10.13 -10.78
C THR A 108 9.28 9.75 -9.65
N PHE A 109 9.71 9.99 -8.42
CA PHE A 109 8.89 9.74 -7.24
C PHE A 109 7.88 10.88 -7.03
N VAL A 110 6.62 10.51 -6.82
CA VAL A 110 5.51 11.43 -6.57
C VAL A 110 5.16 11.49 -5.08
N THR A 111 4.73 12.65 -4.61
CA THR A 111 4.25 12.89 -3.24
C THR A 111 2.79 13.32 -3.27
N TRP A 112 2.01 12.92 -2.28
CA TRP A 112 0.59 13.28 -2.08
C TRP A 112 0.44 14.30 -0.97
#